data_AF-A0A261A004-F1
#
_entry.id   AF-A0A261A004-F1
#
_cell.length_a   1.000
_cell.length_b   1.000
_cell.length_c   1.000
_cell.angle_alpha   90.00
_cell.angle_beta   90.00
_cell.angle_gamma   90.00
#
_symmetry.space_group_name_H-M   'P 1'
#
loop_
_entity.id
_entity.type
_entity.pdbx_description
1 polymer ?
#
loop_
_entity_poly.entity_id
_entity_poly.type
_entity_poly.pdbx_seq_one_letter_code
_entity_poly.pdbx_strand_id
1 'polypeptide(L)'
;MTLVSSIGIVVNTYVLYALVKKEGLLSIFYKLCISKTICNLITCAAFLMWSAPCTFLNFYYLPYWGNIFWGQIAGWGAYITEGCGYIYSIEIVSWLPENSECAIRHADQIFYFILLVAIVSNSSNLATFVKLMEVTRKRSFMSNSGNFSKKGRLMFAQSVTQDCLHMIDMLACQVIYKFNDALWFQFICMSVVWLTIHVFDGLVRERFGLMP
;
A
#
# COMPACT_ATOMS: atom_id res chain seq x y z
N MET A 1 0.43 15.66 -4.43
CA MET A 1 0.06 14.53 -5.31
C MET A 1 1.15 14.29 -6.35
N THR A 2 1.27 15.13 -7.40
CA THR A 2 2.28 14.99 -8.48
C THR A 2 3.70 14.74 -7.98
N LEU A 3 4.19 15.57 -7.04
CA LEU A 3 5.53 15.41 -6.47
C LEU A 3 5.71 14.03 -5.79
N VAL A 4 4.77 13.66 -4.92
CA VAL A 4 4.84 12.41 -4.13
C VAL A 4 4.71 11.19 -5.03
N SER A 5 3.80 11.21 -6.00
CA SER A 5 3.64 10.12 -6.97
C SER A 5 4.87 9.96 -7.87
N SER A 6 5.50 11.06 -8.30
CA SER A 6 6.75 11.00 -9.09
C SER A 6 7.90 10.40 -8.28
N ILE A 7 8.07 10.82 -7.03
CA ILE A 7 9.06 10.22 -6.12
C ILE A 7 8.77 8.74 -5.92
N GLY A 8 7.50 8.39 -5.68
CA GLY A 8 7.06 7.01 -5.52
C GLY A 8 7.37 6.13 -6.73
N ILE A 9 7.16 6.63 -7.94
CA ILE A 9 7.50 5.91 -9.18
C ILE A 9 9.02 5.70 -9.27
N VAL A 10 9.83 6.74 -9.04
CA VAL A 10 11.28 6.63 -9.13
C VAL A 10 11.82 5.60 -8.12
N VAL A 11 11.43 5.73 -6.85
CA VAL A 11 11.86 4.82 -5.78
C VAL A 11 11.42 3.39 -6.06
N ASN A 12 10.14 3.16 -6.34
CA ASN A 12 9.64 1.80 -6.56
C ASN A 12 10.17 1.19 -7.86
N THR A 13 10.45 1.98 -8.90
CA THR A 13 11.09 1.48 -10.13
C THR A 13 12.52 1.04 -9.86
N TYR A 14 13.29 1.84 -9.11
CA TYR A 14 14.63 1.48 -8.69
C TYR A 14 14.65 0.18 -7.86
N VAL A 15 13.75 0.07 -6.88
CA VAL A 15 13.61 -1.14 -6.06
C VAL A 15 13.21 -2.34 -6.93
N LEU A 16 12.25 -2.19 -7.85
CA LEU A 16 11.85 -3.27 -8.74
C LEU A 16 13.03 -3.76 -9.59
N TYR A 17 13.78 -2.83 -10.19
CA TYR A 17 14.98 -3.16 -10.95
C TYR A 17 16.01 -3.91 -10.11
N ALA A 18 16.29 -3.42 -8.89
CA ALA A 18 17.23 -4.06 -7.97
C ALA A 18 16.78 -5.47 -7.54
N LEU A 19 15.47 -5.67 -7.33
CA LEU A 19 14.90 -6.97 -6.95
C LEU A 19 14.92 -7.98 -8.10
N VAL A 20 14.60 -7.55 -9.33
CA VAL A 20 14.57 -8.41 -10.52
C VAL A 20 15.97 -8.86 -10.93
N LYS A 21 16.99 -8.00 -10.76
CA LYS A 21 18.37 -8.30 -11.14
C LYS A 21 19.09 -9.23 -10.14
N LYS A 22 18.50 -9.51 -8.98
CA LYS A 22 19.14 -10.33 -7.95
C LYS A 22 19.00 -11.81 -8.32
N GLU A 23 20.05 -12.36 -8.95
CA GLU A 23 20.12 -13.79 -9.30
C GLU A 23 20.43 -14.65 -8.07
N GLY A 24 19.68 -15.76 -7.89
CA GLY A 24 19.89 -16.73 -6.83
C GLY A 24 18.71 -16.86 -5.86
N LEU A 25 17.99 -18.00 -5.98
CA LEU A 25 16.83 -18.43 -5.18
C LEU A 25 15.80 -17.31 -4.91
N LEU A 26 14.83 -17.18 -5.82
CA LEU A 26 13.58 -16.45 -5.64
C LEU A 26 12.77 -17.07 -4.47
N SER A 27 13.22 -16.80 -3.25
CA SER A 27 12.49 -17.07 -2.02
C SER A 27 11.12 -16.41 -2.13
N ILE A 28 10.12 -17.04 -1.51
CA ILE A 28 8.74 -16.54 -1.44
C ILE A 28 8.73 -15.04 -1.03
N PHE A 29 9.66 -14.64 -0.17
CA PHE A 29 9.84 -13.24 0.24
C PHE A 29 10.14 -12.27 -0.91
N TYR A 30 11.00 -12.64 -1.86
CA TYR A 30 11.32 -11.79 -3.02
C TYR A 30 10.11 -11.63 -3.95
N LYS A 31 9.37 -12.72 -4.19
CA LYS A 31 8.13 -12.67 -4.99
C LYS A 31 7.10 -11.74 -4.36
N LEU A 32 6.94 -11.81 -3.04
CA LEU A 32 6.06 -10.90 -2.29
C LEU A 32 6.52 -9.45 -2.38
N CYS A 33 7.83 -9.19 -2.25
CA CYS A 33 8.37 -7.84 -2.40
C CYS A 33 8.14 -7.30 -3.82
N ILE A 34 8.38 -8.08 -4.87
CA ILE A 34 8.12 -7.67 -6.26
C ILE A 34 6.64 -7.32 -6.44
N SER A 35 5.73 -8.18 -5.96
CA SER A 35 4.29 -7.92 -6.00
C SER A 35 3.92 -6.59 -5.33
N LYS A 36 4.38 -6.36 -4.09
CA LYS A 36 4.17 -5.09 -3.37
C LYS A 36 4.76 -3.89 -4.12
N THR A 37 5.92 -4.02 -4.77
CA THR A 37 6.52 -2.93 -5.56
C THR A 37 5.68 -2.58 -6.77
N ILE A 38 5.20 -3.60 -7.48
CA ILE A 38 4.29 -3.43 -8.62
C ILE A 38 3.01 -2.76 -8.13
N CYS A 39 2.49 -3.15 -6.97
CA CYS A 39 1.33 -2.49 -6.39
C CYS A 39 1.53 -1.01 -6.16
N ASN A 40 2.65 -0.64 -5.52
CA ASN A 40 2.97 0.76 -5.28
C ASN A 40 3.17 1.58 -6.56
N LEU A 41 3.78 0.98 -7.59
CA LEU A 41 3.92 1.61 -8.90
C LEU A 41 2.57 1.91 -9.54
N ILE A 42 1.66 0.94 -9.53
CA ILE A 42 0.32 1.10 -10.09
C ILE A 42 -0.46 2.21 -9.37
N THR A 43 -0.45 2.23 -8.04
CA THR A 43 -1.09 3.30 -7.26
C THR A 43 -0.49 4.66 -7.61
N CYS A 44 0.84 4.79 -7.57
CA CYS A 44 1.50 6.07 -7.91
C CYS A 44 1.22 6.50 -9.35
N ALA A 45 1.16 5.55 -10.28
CA ALA A 45 0.83 5.77 -11.68
C ALA A 45 -0.60 6.28 -11.87
N ALA A 46 -1.60 5.69 -11.20
CA ALA A 46 -2.98 6.16 -11.25
C ALA A 46 -3.12 7.60 -10.74
N PHE A 47 -2.43 7.93 -9.66
CA PHE A 47 -2.40 9.30 -9.13
C PHE A 47 -1.69 10.30 -10.04
N LEU A 48 -0.60 9.89 -10.68
CA LEU A 48 0.17 10.78 -11.56
C LEU A 48 -0.53 10.98 -12.91
N MET A 49 -1.06 9.91 -13.49
CA MET A 49 -1.63 9.92 -14.85
C MET A 49 -3.09 10.31 -14.91
N TRP A 50 -3.86 10.12 -13.82
CA TRP A 50 -5.27 10.48 -13.79
C TRP A 50 -5.55 11.56 -12.76
N SER A 51 -5.35 11.27 -11.47
CA SER A 51 -5.74 12.20 -10.39
C SER A 51 -5.11 13.59 -10.58
N ALA A 52 -3.81 13.68 -10.89
CA ALA A 52 -3.12 14.97 -11.01
C ALA A 52 -3.62 15.82 -12.19
N PRO A 53 -3.70 15.30 -13.43
CA PRO A 53 -4.34 16.00 -14.54
C PRO A 53 -5.78 16.41 -14.21
N CYS A 54 -6.55 15.52 -13.61
CA CYS A 54 -7.93 15.77 -13.22
C CYS A 54 -8.08 16.93 -12.24
N THR A 55 -7.24 17.00 -11.19
CA THR A 55 -7.22 18.12 -10.25
C THR A 55 -6.77 19.43 -10.91
N PHE A 56 -5.76 19.36 -11.78
CA PHE A 56 -5.23 20.55 -12.46
C PHE A 56 -6.22 21.14 -13.49
N LEU A 57 -6.91 20.27 -14.21
CA LEU A 57 -7.85 20.63 -15.28
C LEU A 57 -9.31 20.79 -14.79
N ASN A 58 -9.58 20.50 -13.51
CA ASN A 58 -10.88 20.67 -12.85
C ASN A 58 -12.06 19.96 -13.56
N PHE A 59 -11.86 18.65 -13.85
CA PHE A 59 -12.75 17.58 -14.37
C PHE A 59 -13.85 17.81 -15.39
N TYR A 60 -14.38 19.00 -15.64
CA TYR A 60 -15.66 19.12 -16.36
C TYR A 60 -15.65 18.52 -17.77
N TYR A 61 -14.48 18.08 -18.28
CA TYR A 61 -14.25 17.56 -19.63
C TYR A 61 -13.57 16.18 -19.74
N LEU A 62 -13.18 15.51 -18.64
CA LEU A 62 -12.57 14.16 -18.77
C LEU A 62 -13.64 13.07 -18.83
N PRO A 63 -13.49 12.07 -19.71
CA PRO A 63 -14.56 11.12 -19.98
C PRO A 63 -14.81 10.20 -18.79
N TYR A 64 -16.09 9.98 -18.46
CA TYR A 64 -16.52 9.13 -17.35
C TYR A 64 -15.90 7.72 -17.41
N TRP A 65 -15.83 7.10 -18.60
CA TRP A 65 -15.22 5.78 -18.77
C TRP A 65 -13.73 5.76 -18.35
N GLY A 66 -13.00 6.85 -18.57
CA GLY A 66 -11.61 6.98 -18.15
C GLY A 66 -11.49 7.06 -16.62
N ASN A 67 -12.46 7.70 -15.96
CA ASN A 67 -12.48 7.80 -14.50
C ASN A 67 -12.70 6.42 -13.87
N ILE A 68 -13.66 5.66 -14.43
CA ILE A 68 -13.91 4.28 -14.02
C ILE A 68 -12.68 3.42 -14.29
N PHE A 69 -12.06 3.50 -15.47
CA PHE A 69 -10.86 2.71 -15.80
C PHE A 69 -9.73 2.92 -14.79
N TRP A 70 -9.35 4.16 -14.52
CA TRP A 70 -8.29 4.45 -13.55
C TRP A 70 -8.70 4.16 -12.12
N GLY A 71 -9.98 4.27 -11.80
CA GLY A 71 -10.51 3.85 -10.51
C GLY A 71 -10.45 2.34 -10.32
N GLN A 72 -10.73 1.54 -11.34
CA GLN A 72 -10.52 0.09 -11.26
C GLN A 72 -9.03 -0.24 -11.06
N ILE A 73 -8.11 0.48 -11.70
CA ILE A 73 -6.68 0.30 -11.49
C ILE A 73 -6.26 0.66 -10.06
N ALA A 74 -6.68 1.82 -9.55
CA ALA A 74 -6.36 2.28 -8.20
C ALA A 74 -7.02 1.40 -7.12
N GLY A 75 -8.23 0.92 -7.38
CA GLY A 75 -9.03 0.04 -6.52
C GLY A 75 -8.78 -1.45 -6.73
N TRP A 76 -7.72 -1.83 -7.46
CA TRP A 76 -7.33 -3.25 -7.67
C TRP A 76 -8.42 -4.13 -8.30
N GLY A 77 -9.32 -3.54 -9.08
CA GLY A 77 -10.44 -4.24 -9.70
C GLY A 77 -11.54 -4.66 -8.73
N ALA A 78 -11.58 -4.08 -7.52
CA ALA A 78 -12.57 -4.47 -6.52
C ALA A 78 -14.02 -4.09 -6.88
N TYR A 79 -14.21 -3.27 -7.93
CA TYR A 79 -15.50 -2.73 -8.36
C TYR A 79 -15.83 -3.12 -9.83
N ILE A 80 -15.44 -4.32 -10.28
CA ILE A 80 -15.63 -4.78 -11.69
C ILE A 80 -17.11 -5.10 -12.04
N THR A 81 -18.02 -5.14 -11.08
CA THR A 81 -19.44 -5.45 -11.31
C THR A 81 -20.18 -4.34 -12.07
N GLU A 82 -21.17 -4.72 -12.90
CA GLU A 82 -21.99 -3.74 -13.62
C GLU A 82 -22.72 -2.80 -12.66
N GLY A 83 -22.62 -1.49 -12.91
CA GLY A 83 -23.21 -0.46 -12.04
C GLY A 83 -22.45 -0.18 -10.74
N CYS A 84 -21.28 -0.80 -10.55
CA CYS A 84 -20.35 -0.50 -9.47
C CYS A 84 -19.15 0.27 -10.03
N GLY A 85 -18.89 1.46 -9.50
CA GLY A 85 -17.75 2.29 -9.89
C GLY A 85 -16.88 2.67 -8.70
N TYR A 86 -15.58 2.80 -8.93
CA TYR A 86 -14.67 3.57 -8.09
C TYR A 86 -14.21 4.75 -8.92
N ILE A 87 -14.44 5.97 -8.46
CA ILE A 87 -14.24 7.19 -9.23
C ILE A 87 -13.39 8.18 -8.46
N TYR A 88 -12.60 8.97 -9.17
CA TYR A 88 -11.91 10.09 -8.59
C TYR A 88 -12.85 11.29 -8.51
N SER A 89 -13.01 11.84 -7.30
CA SER A 89 -13.75 13.07 -7.03
C SER A 89 -12.77 14.21 -6.75
N ILE A 90 -12.97 15.36 -7.42
CA ILE A 90 -12.22 16.58 -7.09
C ILE A 90 -12.77 17.27 -5.86
N GLU A 91 -14.05 17.10 -5.54
CA GLU A 91 -14.67 17.77 -4.40
C GLU A 91 -13.93 17.47 -3.10
N ILE A 92 -13.31 16.29 -2.99
CA ILE A 92 -12.46 15.91 -1.87
C ILE A 92 -11.04 15.49 -2.30
N VAL A 93 -10.71 15.66 -3.59
CA VAL A 93 -9.41 15.32 -4.21
C VAL A 93 -8.96 13.89 -3.84
N SER A 94 -9.86 12.92 -3.99
CA SER A 94 -9.65 11.52 -3.61
C SER A 94 -10.52 10.56 -4.43
N TRP A 95 -10.16 9.27 -4.39
CA TRP A 95 -10.95 8.18 -4.96
C TRP A 95 -12.05 7.71 -4.00
N LEU A 96 -13.27 7.54 -4.49
CA LEU A 96 -14.45 7.10 -3.73
C LEU A 96 -15.28 6.10 -4.52
N PRO A 97 -16.05 5.23 -3.85
CA PRO A 97 -17.11 4.50 -4.52
C PRO A 97 -18.11 5.47 -5.15
N GLU A 98 -18.67 5.08 -6.29
CA GLU A 98 -19.74 5.81 -6.94
C GLU A 98 -21.00 5.87 -6.05
N ASN A 99 -21.86 6.86 -6.28
CA ASN A 99 -23.14 7.03 -5.58
C ASN A 99 -24.21 6.02 -6.03
N SER A 100 -23.83 4.76 -6.28
CA SER A 100 -24.73 3.66 -6.55
C SER A 100 -24.83 2.76 -5.32
N GLU A 101 -26.01 2.17 -5.10
CA GLU A 101 -26.21 1.22 -3.98
C GLU A 101 -25.25 0.02 -4.08
N CYS A 102 -24.90 -0.38 -5.31
CA CYS A 102 -23.88 -1.38 -5.61
C CYS A 102 -22.52 -0.97 -5.04
N ALA A 103 -22.00 0.19 -5.43
CA ALA A 103 -20.63 0.60 -5.10
C ALA A 103 -20.46 0.87 -3.60
N ILE A 104 -21.47 1.47 -2.94
CA ILE A 104 -21.43 1.71 -1.49
C ILE A 104 -21.44 0.39 -0.72
N ARG A 105 -22.33 -0.54 -1.07
CA ARG A 105 -22.38 -1.86 -0.44
C ARG A 105 -21.08 -2.65 -0.65
N HIS A 106 -20.50 -2.59 -1.85
CA HIS A 106 -19.22 -3.20 -2.13
C HIS A 106 -18.10 -2.57 -1.30
N ALA A 107 -18.07 -1.24 -1.15
CA ALA A 107 -17.08 -0.56 -0.34
C ALA A 107 -17.09 -1.03 1.13
N ASP A 108 -18.28 -1.17 1.74
CA ASP A 108 -18.42 -1.70 3.10
C ASP A 108 -17.93 -3.15 3.20
N GLN A 109 -18.32 -4.01 2.25
CA GLN A 109 -17.88 -5.40 2.21
C GLN A 109 -16.35 -5.51 2.06
N ILE A 110 -15.76 -4.70 1.17
CA ILE A 110 -14.32 -4.61 0.95
C ILE A 110 -13.63 -4.15 2.23
N PHE A 111 -14.17 -3.14 2.91
CA PHE A 111 -13.60 -2.63 4.16
C PHE A 111 -13.54 -3.71 5.26
N TYR A 112 -14.65 -4.42 5.51
CA TYR A 112 -14.67 -5.51 6.49
C TYR A 112 -13.76 -6.68 6.09
N PHE A 113 -13.68 -6.99 4.80
CA PHE A 113 -12.78 -8.03 4.30
C PHE A 113 -11.30 -7.65 4.50
N ILE A 114 -10.91 -6.41 4.16
CA ILE A 114 -9.56 -5.89 4.39
C ILE A 114 -9.23 -5.93 5.89
N LEU A 115 -10.15 -5.51 6.75
CA LEU A 115 -9.98 -5.56 8.20
C LEU A 115 -9.73 -7.00 8.69
N LEU A 116 -10.54 -7.96 8.23
CA LEU A 116 -10.40 -9.37 8.58
C LEU A 116 -9.05 -9.94 8.12
N VAL A 117 -8.67 -9.72 6.85
CA VAL A 117 -7.39 -10.19 6.30
C VAL A 117 -6.21 -9.55 7.02
N ALA A 118 -6.30 -8.26 7.35
CA ALA A 118 -5.27 -7.55 8.09
C ALA A 118 -5.09 -8.11 9.50
N ILE A 119 -6.17 -8.38 10.23
CA ILE A 119 -6.12 -9.01 11.55
C ILE A 119 -5.47 -10.39 11.46
N VAL A 120 -5.95 -11.25 10.56
CA VAL A 120 -5.42 -12.62 10.39
C VAL A 120 -3.94 -12.61 9.99
N SER A 121 -3.55 -11.75 9.05
CA SER A 121 -2.16 -11.60 8.60
C SER A 121 -1.25 -11.12 9.73
N ASN A 122 -1.64 -10.05 10.44
CA ASN A 122 -0.85 -9.50 11.53
C ASN A 122 -0.75 -10.48 12.72
N SER A 123 -1.81 -11.22 13.05
CA SER A 123 -1.77 -12.28 14.06
C SER A 123 -0.83 -13.42 13.66
N SER A 124 -0.84 -13.84 12.39
CA SER A 124 0.05 -14.89 11.86
C SER A 124 1.52 -14.45 11.88
N ASN A 125 1.76 -13.18 11.54
CA ASN A 125 3.08 -12.57 11.60
C ASN A 125 3.59 -12.45 13.05
N LEU A 126 2.74 -12.02 13.99
CA LEU A 126 3.08 -11.96 15.41
C LEU A 126 3.39 -13.36 15.98
N ALA A 127 2.58 -14.37 15.67
CA ALA A 127 2.81 -15.74 16.10
C ALA A 127 4.16 -16.28 15.58
N THR A 128 4.48 -15.98 14.32
CA THR A 128 5.77 -16.33 13.70
C THR A 128 6.93 -15.63 14.39
N PHE A 129 6.79 -14.34 14.70
CA PHE A 129 7.79 -13.57 15.46
C PHE A 129 8.06 -14.18 16.84
N VAL A 130 7.00 -14.48 17.60
CA VAL A 130 7.10 -15.07 18.94
C VAL A 130 7.82 -16.42 18.86
N LYS A 131 7.43 -17.30 17.93
CA LYS A 131 8.13 -18.59 17.72
C LYS A 131 9.60 -18.40 17.35
N LEU A 132 9.93 -17.45 16.47
CA LEU A 132 11.31 -17.15 16.10
C LEU A 132 12.13 -16.65 17.31
N MET A 133 11.52 -15.84 18.17
CA MET A 133 12.15 -15.35 19.40
C MET A 133 12.37 -16.48 20.42
N GLU A 134 11.39 -17.37 20.60
CA GLU A 134 11.53 -18.55 21.47
C GLU A 134 12.62 -19.50 20.98
N VAL A 135 12.65 -19.81 19.68
CA VAL A 135 13.69 -20.66 19.07
C VAL A 135 15.06 -20.01 19.23
N THR A 136 15.16 -18.69 19.01
CA THR A 136 16.40 -17.94 19.21
C THR A 136 16.85 -17.98 20.67
N ARG A 137 15.94 -17.77 21.63
CA ARG A 137 16.23 -17.80 23.06
C ARG A 137 16.73 -19.18 23.50
N LYS A 138 16.08 -20.25 23.04
CA LYS A 138 16.51 -21.65 23.30
C LYS A 138 17.89 -21.94 22.68
N ARG A 139 18.18 -21.44 21.47
CA ARG A 139 19.51 -21.58 20.83
C ARG A 139 20.61 -20.79 21.52
N SER A 140 20.32 -19.58 22.02
CA SER A 140 21.29 -18.75 22.74
C SER A 140 21.74 -19.40 24.05
N PHE A 141 20.87 -20.20 24.66
CA PHE A 141 21.19 -21.00 25.85
C PHE A 141 22.12 -22.20 25.55
N MET A 142 22.14 -22.71 24.31
CA MET A 142 22.91 -23.90 23.90
C MET A 142 24.17 -23.62 23.08
N SER A 143 24.39 -22.40 22.56
CA SER A 143 25.55 -22.10 21.71
C SER A 143 26.09 -20.68 21.95
N ASN A 144 27.37 -20.58 22.30
CA ASN A 144 28.13 -19.32 22.40
C ASN A 144 28.53 -18.77 21.00
N SER A 145 28.02 -19.35 19.93
CA SER A 145 28.23 -18.93 18.56
C SER A 145 26.95 -19.11 17.77
N GLY A 146 26.39 -18.03 17.22
CA GLY A 146 25.10 -18.12 16.56
C GLY A 146 24.63 -16.84 15.88
N ASN A 147 25.41 -16.35 14.92
CA ASN A 147 24.98 -15.33 13.95
C ASN A 147 23.87 -15.88 13.01
N PHE A 148 22.73 -16.31 13.55
CA PHE A 148 21.51 -16.39 12.75
C PHE A 148 21.14 -14.96 12.35
N SER A 149 21.12 -14.69 11.04
CA SER A 149 21.39 -13.35 10.53
C SER A 149 20.40 -12.34 11.12
N LYS A 150 20.91 -11.36 11.89
CA LYS A 150 20.13 -10.22 12.40
C LYS A 150 19.26 -9.61 11.30
N LYS A 151 19.77 -9.65 10.06
CA LYS A 151 19.12 -9.28 8.80
C LYS A 151 17.80 -10.01 8.54
N GLY A 152 17.70 -11.33 8.73
CA GLY A 152 16.44 -12.08 8.53
C GLY A 152 15.33 -11.65 9.50
N ARG A 153 15.69 -11.44 10.79
CA ARG A 153 14.73 -10.93 11.80
C ARG A 153 14.31 -9.50 11.52
N LEU A 154 15.24 -8.67 11.03
CA LEU A 154 14.96 -7.27 10.72
C LEU A 154 14.07 -7.13 9.48
N MET A 155 14.29 -7.93 8.43
CA MET A 155 13.41 -7.99 7.25
C MET A 155 12.00 -8.47 7.62
N PHE A 156 11.89 -9.41 8.56
CA PHE A 156 10.60 -9.85 9.07
C PHE A 156 9.89 -8.74 9.85
N ALA A 157 10.57 -8.15 10.85
CA ALA A 157 10.01 -7.06 11.65
C ALA A 157 9.57 -5.88 10.77
N GLN A 158 10.35 -5.55 9.74
CA GLN A 158 10.00 -4.55 8.75
C GLN A 158 8.68 -4.86 8.05
N SER A 159 8.51 -6.08 7.51
CA SER A 159 7.27 -6.45 6.83
C SER A 159 6.05 -6.30 7.74
N VAL A 160 6.19 -6.66 9.02
CA VAL A 160 5.10 -6.51 10.00
C VAL A 160 4.80 -5.04 10.27
N THR A 161 5.81 -4.23 10.55
CA THR A 161 5.61 -2.80 10.80
C THR A 161 4.97 -2.09 9.61
N GLN A 162 5.36 -2.47 8.40
CA GLN A 162 4.87 -1.90 7.15
C GLN A 162 3.39 -2.27 6.91
N ASP A 163 3.02 -3.54 7.12
CA ASP A 163 1.63 -4.00 7.00
C ASP A 163 0.73 -3.35 8.08
N CYS A 164 1.23 -3.22 9.31
CA CYS A 164 0.53 -2.51 10.38
C CYS A 164 0.34 -1.01 10.07
N LEU A 165 1.37 -0.35 9.53
CA LEU A 165 1.31 1.08 9.21
C LEU A 165 0.29 1.35 8.11
N HIS A 166 0.25 0.53 7.06
CA HIS A 166 -0.77 0.61 6.01
C HIS A 166 -2.19 0.41 6.55
N MET A 167 -2.39 -0.55 7.46
CA MET A 167 -3.70 -0.77 8.09
C MET A 167 -4.13 0.42 8.95
N ILE A 168 -3.21 0.93 9.78
CA ILE A 168 -3.48 2.09 10.64
C ILE A 168 -3.81 3.30 9.77
N ASP A 169 -3.10 3.54 8.69
CA ASP A 169 -3.41 4.62 7.76
C ASP A 169 -4.81 4.48 7.16
N MET A 170 -5.16 3.31 6.63
CA MET A 170 -6.50 3.08 6.08
C MET A 170 -7.61 3.32 7.11
N LEU A 171 -7.42 2.92 8.38
CA LEU A 171 -8.41 3.14 9.44
C LEU A 171 -8.42 4.58 9.95
N ALA A 172 -7.24 5.15 10.16
CA ALA A 172 -7.06 6.51 10.66
C ALA A 172 -7.59 7.50 9.63
N CYS A 173 -7.29 7.32 8.35
CA CYS A 173 -7.78 8.20 7.30
C CYS A 173 -9.31 8.18 7.18
N GLN A 174 -9.99 7.05 7.43
CA GLN A 174 -11.47 6.95 7.43
C GLN A 174 -12.15 7.72 8.58
N VAL A 175 -11.42 7.97 9.67
CA VAL A 175 -11.92 8.69 10.84
C VAL A 175 -11.45 10.14 10.82
N ILE A 176 -10.17 10.36 10.54
CA ILE A 176 -9.51 11.66 10.54
C ILE A 176 -10.10 12.58 9.48
N TYR A 177 -10.36 12.12 8.25
CA TYR A 177 -10.86 13.01 7.19
C TYR A 177 -12.20 13.70 7.53
N LYS A 178 -12.98 13.11 8.45
CA LYS A 178 -14.28 13.63 8.91
C LYS A 178 -14.18 14.70 9.99
N PHE A 179 -12.99 14.94 10.55
CA PHE A 179 -12.81 15.97 11.59
C PHE A 179 -12.85 17.39 11.03
N ASN A 180 -12.57 17.56 9.74
CA ASN A 180 -12.54 18.87 9.11
C ASN A 180 -12.92 18.75 7.63
N ASP A 181 -13.98 19.46 7.25
CA ASP A 181 -14.51 19.49 5.88
C ASP A 181 -13.67 20.35 4.92
N ALA A 182 -12.60 20.98 5.42
CA ALA A 182 -11.73 21.74 4.57
C ALA A 182 -11.03 20.84 3.53
N LEU A 183 -11.16 21.23 2.26
CA LEU A 183 -10.60 20.50 1.11
C LEU A 183 -9.11 20.15 1.28
N TRP A 184 -8.31 21.10 1.76
CA TRP A 184 -6.87 20.90 1.95
C TRP A 184 -6.58 19.82 2.99
N PHE A 185 -7.44 19.68 4.00
CA PHE A 185 -7.28 18.69 5.06
C PHE A 185 -7.65 17.29 4.57
N GLN A 186 -8.80 17.16 3.91
CA GLN A 186 -9.23 15.89 3.30
C GLN A 186 -8.22 15.40 2.25
N PHE A 187 -7.70 16.31 1.43
CA PHE A 187 -6.63 16.01 0.46
C PHE A 187 -5.36 15.48 1.12
N ILE A 188 -4.91 16.10 2.22
CA ILE A 188 -3.71 15.64 2.94
C ILE A 188 -3.94 14.21 3.44
N CYS A 189 -5.03 13.96 4.15
CA CYS A 189 -5.32 12.66 4.73
C CYS A 189 -5.50 11.58 3.66
N MET A 190 -6.40 11.80 2.70
CA MET A 190 -6.82 10.75 1.77
C MET A 190 -5.85 10.53 0.59
N SER A 191 -5.08 11.55 0.21
CA SER A 191 -4.19 11.48 -0.95
C SER A 191 -2.71 11.57 -0.59
N VAL A 192 -2.31 12.58 0.20
CA VAL A 192 -0.88 12.80 0.49
C VAL A 192 -0.33 11.73 1.43
N VAL A 193 -1.00 11.46 2.55
CA VAL A 193 -0.55 10.43 3.51
C VAL A 193 -0.56 9.07 2.84
N TRP A 194 -1.65 8.72 2.15
CA TRP A 194 -1.75 7.46 1.42
C TRP A 194 -0.59 7.25 0.42
N LEU A 195 -0.31 8.22 -0.46
CA LEU A 195 0.81 8.13 -1.40
C LEU A 195 2.17 8.07 -0.70
N THR A 196 2.34 8.84 0.38
CA THR A 196 3.60 8.92 1.12
C THR A 196 3.98 7.55 1.71
N ILE A 197 3.00 6.77 2.15
CA ILE A 197 3.24 5.42 2.64
C ILE A 197 3.77 4.51 1.52
N HIS A 198 3.24 4.59 0.29
CA HIS A 198 3.76 3.81 -0.84
C HIS A 198 5.20 4.18 -1.23
N VAL A 199 5.60 5.43 -0.99
CA VAL A 199 7.00 5.88 -1.13
C VAL A 199 7.87 5.28 -0.03
N PHE A 200 7.45 5.42 1.24
CA PHE A 200 8.20 4.89 2.37
C PHE A 200 8.34 3.36 2.30
N ASP A 201 7.28 2.67 1.94
CA ASP A 201 7.25 1.23 1.71
C ASP A 201 8.31 0.78 0.70
N GLY A 202 8.53 1.55 -0.36
CA GLY A 202 9.63 1.37 -1.32
C GLY A 202 11.01 1.66 -0.72
N LEU A 203 11.20 2.82 -0.09
CA LEU A 203 12.48 3.24 0.51
C LEU A 203 12.99 2.27 1.57
N VAL A 204 12.08 1.74 2.38
CA VAL A 204 12.45 0.77 3.42
C VAL A 204 12.92 -0.52 2.73
N ARG A 205 12.20 -1.03 1.71
CA ARG A 205 12.63 -2.22 0.95
C ARG A 205 13.93 -2.02 0.19
N GLU A 206 14.21 -0.83 -0.32
CA GLU A 206 15.49 -0.48 -0.95
C GLU A 206 16.66 -0.73 0.00
N ARG A 207 16.59 -0.17 1.22
CA ARG A 207 17.65 -0.31 2.22
C ARG A 207 17.92 -1.76 2.59
N PHE A 208 16.90 -2.61 2.59
CA PHE A 208 17.04 -4.02 2.97
C PHE A 208 17.37 -4.96 1.80
N GLY A 209 16.85 -4.70 0.61
CA GLY A 209 17.16 -5.44 -0.62
C GLY A 209 18.64 -5.30 -1.04
N LEU A 210 19.23 -4.15 -0.73
CA LEU A 210 20.64 -3.80 -1.00
C LEU A 210 21.60 -4.14 0.14
N MET A 211 21.13 -4.62 1.30
CA MET A 211 22.06 -5.12 2.32
C MET A 211 22.77 -6.37 1.74
N PRO A 212 24.11 -6.44 1.80
CA PRO A 212 24.89 -7.61 1.37
C PRO A 212 24.50 -8.85 2.20
#